data_AF-A0A7S1PGX0-F1
#
_entry.id   AF-A0A7S1PGX0-F1
#
_cell.length_a   1.000
_cell.length_b   1.000
_cell.length_c   1.000
_cell.angle_alpha   90.00
_cell.angle_beta   90.00
_cell.angle_gamma   90.00
#
_symmetry.space_group_name_H-M   'P 1'
#
loop_
_entity.id
_entity.type
_entity.pdbx_description
1 polymer ?
#
loop_
_entity_poly.entity_id
_entity_poly.type
_entity_poly.pdbx_seq_one_letter_code
_entity_poly.pdbx_strand_id
1 'polypeptide(L)'
;MYISVHECMDLSGKPFRKSSNYDWFASVCLIIFQNSDMTFMFLSKFAKRPEAFYLWYEKSRTLAYPESSQLYHPVLVISELVEYILRFEYEESFQFFQMQGLSPLPLVIGMISQFFLNWLNLDDVCNVLMLTIFKGVDWIVYVCVCCLHHLAHLAIKETDPCCDLRQLSQWKRNFQALKGFNLNACIGKMQEMENMYRPMCLQRMALVHGSHSSSTGSKNRR
;
A
#
# COMPACT_ATOMS: atom_id res chain seq x y z
N MET A 1 27.19 -2.45 -0.46
CA MET A 1 27.53 -1.63 -1.65
C MET A 1 26.47 -0.55 -1.75
N TYR A 2 26.77 0.69 -1.33
CA TYR A 2 25.83 1.81 -1.36
C TYR A 2 25.65 2.25 -2.82
N ILE A 3 24.49 2.02 -3.41
CA ILE A 3 24.14 2.63 -4.69
C ILE A 3 23.85 4.10 -4.38
N SER A 4 24.78 4.95 -4.80
CA SER A 4 24.66 6.41 -4.73
C SER A 4 23.57 6.85 -5.72
N VAL A 5 22.44 7.33 -5.20
CA VAL A 5 21.23 7.74 -5.95
C VAL A 5 21.43 9.09 -6.66
N HIS A 6 22.63 9.34 -7.20
CA HIS A 6 23.04 10.72 -7.47
C HIS A 6 22.48 11.34 -8.76
N GLU A 7 21.75 10.62 -9.62
CA GLU A 7 21.30 11.20 -10.91
C GLU A 7 19.94 10.67 -11.40
N CYS A 8 18.91 10.64 -10.55
CA CYS A 8 17.53 10.52 -11.02
C CYS A 8 16.85 11.89 -10.93
N MET A 9 16.67 12.56 -12.08
CA MET A 9 15.89 13.79 -12.20
C MET A 9 14.40 13.49 -12.31
N ASP A 10 13.56 14.35 -11.75
CA ASP A 10 12.12 14.27 -11.95
C ASP A 10 11.72 14.68 -13.39
N LEU A 11 10.46 14.46 -13.77
CA LEU A 11 9.92 14.81 -15.09
C LEU A 11 9.93 16.33 -15.40
N SER A 12 10.39 17.16 -14.45
CA SER A 12 10.60 18.61 -14.60
C SER A 12 12.08 19.00 -14.70
N GLY A 13 13.00 18.03 -14.76
CA GLY A 13 14.44 18.25 -14.86
C GLY A 13 15.08 18.78 -13.56
N LYS A 14 14.41 18.63 -12.42
CA LYS A 14 14.98 18.98 -11.11
C LYS A 14 15.56 17.73 -10.45
N PRO A 15 16.67 17.86 -9.70
CA PRO A 15 17.16 16.75 -8.89
C PRO A 15 16.06 16.37 -7.90
N PHE A 16 15.75 15.06 -7.80
CA PHE A 16 14.86 14.56 -6.76
C PHE A 16 15.33 15.16 -5.42
N ARG A 17 14.48 16.00 -4.80
CA ARG A 17 14.77 16.50 -3.46
C ARG A 17 14.97 15.26 -2.60
N LYS A 18 16.17 15.11 -2.02
CA LYS A 18 16.53 14.03 -1.11
C LYS A 18 15.53 14.02 0.04
N SER A 19 14.46 13.26 -0.10
CA SER A 19 13.72 12.75 1.04
C SER A 19 14.73 11.92 1.82
N SER A 20 14.91 12.20 3.11
CA SER A 20 15.81 11.45 3.98
C SER A 20 15.38 9.99 4.22
N ASN A 21 14.47 9.45 3.40
CA ASN A 21 13.90 8.12 3.52
C ASN A 21 14.18 7.30 2.26
N TYR A 22 14.43 6.03 2.51
CA TYR A 22 14.77 5.02 1.52
C TYR A 22 13.57 4.69 0.61
N ASP A 23 13.80 4.62 -0.71
CA ASP A 23 12.77 4.29 -1.69
C ASP A 23 12.59 2.76 -1.78
N TRP A 24 11.65 2.25 -0.99
CA TRP A 24 11.34 0.82 -0.97
C TRP A 24 10.77 0.33 -2.30
N PHE A 25 9.97 1.14 -3.00
CA PHE A 25 9.35 0.71 -4.26
C PHE A 25 10.39 0.55 -5.37
N ALA A 26 11.31 1.52 -5.50
CA ALA A 26 12.42 1.41 -6.45
C ALA A 26 13.32 0.21 -6.14
N SER A 27 13.55 -0.05 -4.85
CA SER A 27 14.36 -1.18 -4.38
C SER A 27 13.69 -2.53 -4.67
N VAL A 28 12.37 -2.65 -4.48
CA VAL A 28 11.59 -3.83 -4.89
C VAL A 28 11.74 -4.05 -6.39
N CYS A 29 11.56 -3.01 -7.21
CA CYS A 29 11.72 -3.12 -8.66
C CYS A 29 13.13 -3.62 -9.02
N LEU A 30 14.17 -3.10 -8.36
CA LEU A 30 15.54 -3.55 -8.58
C LEU A 30 15.76 -5.02 -8.20
N ILE A 31 15.16 -5.48 -7.09
CA ILE A 31 15.21 -6.89 -6.67
C ILE A 31 14.50 -7.79 -7.69
N ILE A 32 13.34 -7.36 -8.20
CA ILE A 32 12.54 -8.12 -9.16
C ILE A 32 13.24 -8.23 -10.51
N PHE A 33 13.72 -7.10 -11.05
CA PHE A 33 14.32 -7.08 -12.38
C PHE A 33 15.79 -7.52 -12.40
N GLN A 34 16.48 -7.47 -11.26
CA GLN A 34 17.91 -7.77 -11.10
C GLN A 34 18.81 -7.02 -12.11
N ASN A 35 18.32 -5.91 -12.66
CA ASN A 35 18.96 -5.14 -13.71
C ASN A 35 18.60 -3.65 -13.53
N SER A 36 19.60 -2.81 -13.35
CA SER A 36 19.43 -1.37 -13.08
C SER A 36 18.78 -0.62 -14.24
N ASP A 37 19.15 -0.95 -15.48
CA ASP A 37 18.66 -0.25 -16.67
C ASP A 37 17.18 -0.57 -16.91
N MET A 38 16.80 -1.84 -16.80
CA MET A 38 15.41 -2.29 -16.87
C MET A 38 14.57 -1.67 -15.75
N THR A 39 15.12 -1.63 -14.53
CA THR A 39 14.47 -0.99 -13.37
C THR A 39 14.23 0.49 -13.63
N PHE A 40 15.24 1.22 -14.09
CA PHE A 40 15.14 2.64 -14.39
C PHE A 40 14.15 2.92 -15.51
N MET A 41 14.18 2.13 -16.58
CA MET A 41 13.22 2.22 -17.69
C MET A 41 11.79 1.96 -17.22
N PHE A 42 11.58 0.95 -16.39
CA PHE A 42 10.28 0.66 -15.78
C PHE A 42 9.82 1.83 -14.92
N LEU A 43 10.62 2.26 -13.95
CA LEU A 43 10.26 3.34 -13.01
C LEU A 43 9.95 4.64 -13.74
N SER A 44 10.72 4.99 -14.77
CA SER A 44 10.52 6.19 -15.58
C SER A 44 9.20 6.17 -16.37
N LYS A 45 8.80 5.00 -16.88
CA LYS A 45 7.51 4.82 -17.56
C LYS A 45 6.37 4.77 -16.55
N PHE A 46 6.54 4.01 -15.49
CA PHE A 46 5.56 3.83 -14.42
C PHE A 46 5.27 5.14 -13.69
N ALA A 47 6.27 6.00 -13.48
CA ALA A 47 6.11 7.32 -12.91
C ALA A 47 5.05 8.19 -13.62
N LYS A 48 4.80 7.98 -14.91
CA LYS A 48 3.82 8.75 -15.70
C LYS A 48 2.39 8.22 -15.56
N ARG A 49 2.22 7.05 -14.94
CA ARG A 49 0.94 6.38 -14.74
C ARG A 49 0.26 6.87 -13.45
N PRO A 50 -1.08 7.02 -13.42
CA PRO A 50 -1.79 7.43 -12.20
C PRO A 50 -1.62 6.41 -11.05
N GLU A 51 -1.40 5.13 -11.37
CA GLU A 51 -1.19 4.06 -10.38
C GLU A 51 0.09 4.28 -9.56
N ALA A 52 1.11 4.93 -10.12
CA ALA A 52 2.32 5.28 -9.38
C ALA A 52 2.03 6.20 -8.19
N PHE A 53 0.96 7.00 -8.24
CA PHE A 53 0.57 7.84 -7.12
C PHE A 53 0.07 7.04 -5.90
N TYR A 54 -0.37 5.81 -6.08
CA TYR A 54 -0.85 4.95 -4.98
C TYR A 54 0.17 3.89 -4.57
N LEU A 55 0.89 3.34 -5.54
CA LEU A 55 1.84 2.24 -5.31
C LEU A 55 3.22 2.74 -4.87
N TRP A 56 3.64 3.91 -5.34
CA TRP A 56 4.96 4.46 -5.04
C TRP A 56 4.87 5.47 -3.89
N TYR A 57 4.86 4.94 -2.66
CA TYR A 57 4.67 5.73 -1.43
C TYR A 57 5.52 7.00 -1.34
N GLU A 58 6.82 6.91 -1.66
CA GLU A 58 7.72 8.06 -1.62
C GLU A 58 7.30 9.17 -2.61
N LYS A 59 6.85 8.76 -3.80
CA LYS A 59 6.32 9.68 -4.80
C LYS A 59 5.01 10.31 -4.34
N SER A 60 4.11 9.55 -3.72
CA SER A 60 2.87 10.09 -3.14
C SER A 60 3.15 11.18 -2.11
N ARG A 61 4.13 10.94 -1.23
CA ARG A 61 4.50 11.86 -0.16
C ARG A 61 5.13 13.15 -0.66
N THR A 62 5.99 13.08 -1.67
CA THR A 62 6.65 14.26 -2.25
C THR A 62 5.66 15.15 -3.02
N LEU A 63 4.55 14.59 -3.50
CA LEU A 63 3.49 15.30 -4.21
C LEU A 63 2.36 15.82 -3.30
N ALA A 64 2.27 15.33 -2.05
CA ALA A 64 1.26 15.73 -1.08
C ALA A 64 1.77 16.86 -0.15
N TYR A 65 1.47 18.14 -0.43
CA TYR A 65 1.64 19.28 0.51
C TYR A 65 0.59 20.39 0.25
N PRO A 66 0.08 21.14 1.28
CA PRO A 66 0.55 21.30 2.66
C PRO A 66 -0.24 20.52 3.74
N GLU A 67 0.20 20.62 5.00
CA GLU A 67 -0.33 19.94 6.21
C GLU A 67 -1.86 19.98 6.41
N SER A 68 -2.57 20.86 5.70
CA SER A 68 -4.02 20.98 5.70
C SER A 68 -4.76 19.94 4.84
N SER A 69 -4.08 19.17 3.99
CA SER A 69 -4.68 18.18 3.09
C SER A 69 -4.29 16.73 3.41
N GLN A 70 -4.00 16.42 4.68
CA GLN A 70 -3.81 15.02 5.12
C GLN A 70 -4.99 14.13 4.72
N LEU A 71 -6.21 14.66 4.63
CA LEU A 71 -7.42 13.98 4.15
C LEU A 71 -7.33 13.36 2.75
N TYR A 72 -6.31 13.71 1.94
CA TYR A 72 -6.18 13.27 0.55
C TYR A 72 -4.89 12.45 0.29
N HIS A 73 -4.24 11.94 1.33
CA HIS A 73 -3.09 11.07 1.11
C HIS A 73 -3.55 9.70 0.54
N PRO A 74 -2.93 9.18 -0.54
CA PRO A 74 -3.32 7.91 -1.18
C PRO A 74 -3.45 6.73 -0.22
N VAL A 75 -2.53 6.64 0.73
CA VAL A 75 -2.54 5.59 1.74
C VAL A 75 -3.72 5.71 2.70
N LEU A 76 -4.16 6.93 3.05
CA LEU A 76 -5.31 7.11 3.93
C LEU A 76 -6.60 6.71 3.21
N VAL A 77 -6.73 7.05 1.93
CA VAL A 77 -7.85 6.62 1.08
C VAL A 77 -7.87 5.10 0.94
N ILE A 78 -6.72 4.46 0.72
CA ILE A 78 -6.62 3.00 0.69
C ILE A 78 -7.03 2.42 2.05
N SER A 79 -6.52 2.95 3.16
CA SER A 79 -6.87 2.49 4.52
C SER A 79 -8.38 2.61 4.81
N GLU A 80 -9.03 3.71 4.43
CA GLU A 80 -10.48 3.88 4.58
C GLU A 80 -11.27 2.85 3.77
N LEU A 81 -10.87 2.61 2.52
CA LEU A 81 -11.49 1.60 1.65
C LEU A 81 -11.29 0.19 2.22
N VAL A 82 -10.09 -0.11 2.72
CA VAL A 82 -9.77 -1.38 3.36
C VAL A 82 -10.63 -1.58 4.60
N GLU A 83 -10.73 -0.58 5.47
CA GLU A 83 -11.53 -0.66 6.70
C GLU A 83 -13.01 -0.88 6.40
N TYR A 84 -13.55 -0.15 5.40
CA TYR A 84 -14.92 -0.34 4.94
C TYR A 84 -15.15 -1.77 4.43
N ILE A 85 -14.33 -2.24 3.48
CA ILE A 85 -14.53 -3.57 2.88
C ILE A 85 -14.31 -4.68 3.92
N LEU A 86 -13.30 -4.56 4.77
CA LEU A 86 -13.04 -5.53 5.84
C LEU A 86 -14.24 -5.68 6.78
N ARG A 87 -14.91 -4.57 7.11
CA ARG A 87 -16.12 -4.60 7.95
C ARG A 87 -17.27 -5.39 7.33
N PHE A 88 -17.43 -5.34 6.01
CA PHE A 88 -18.54 -6.02 5.32
C PHE A 88 -18.20 -7.46 4.90
N GLU A 89 -17.01 -7.70 4.38
CA GLU A 89 -16.60 -9.01 3.86
C GLU A 89 -16.09 -9.95 4.96
N TYR A 90 -15.53 -9.39 6.03
CA TYR A 90 -14.88 -10.14 7.10
C TYR A 90 -15.20 -9.54 8.47
N GLU A 91 -16.50 -9.47 8.79
CA GLU A 91 -16.98 -8.86 10.03
C GLU A 91 -16.27 -9.42 11.27
N GLU A 92 -16.06 -10.73 11.36
CA GLU A 92 -15.33 -11.36 12.47
C GLU A 92 -13.91 -10.82 12.65
N SER A 93 -13.18 -10.60 11.54
CA SER A 93 -11.84 -10.03 11.57
C SER A 93 -11.87 -8.56 11.97
N PHE A 94 -12.85 -7.80 11.47
CA PHE A 94 -13.04 -6.41 11.86
C PHE A 94 -13.36 -6.29 13.36
N GLN A 95 -14.26 -7.12 13.88
CA GLN A 95 -14.62 -7.16 15.29
C GLN A 95 -13.44 -7.60 16.17
N PHE A 96 -12.62 -8.54 15.71
CA PHE A 96 -11.38 -8.91 16.39
C PHE A 96 -10.48 -7.68 16.56
N PHE A 97 -10.19 -6.93 15.49
CA PHE A 97 -9.37 -5.72 15.59
C PHE A 97 -9.98 -4.69 16.55
N GLN A 98 -11.30 -4.47 16.51
CA GLN A 98 -12.00 -3.58 17.45
C GLN A 98 -11.87 -4.02 18.91
N MET A 99 -12.09 -5.31 19.20
CA MET A 99 -11.94 -5.87 20.56
C MET A 99 -10.50 -5.76 21.07
N GLN A 100 -9.53 -5.86 20.18
CA GLN A 100 -8.11 -5.70 20.51
C GLN A 100 -7.68 -4.21 20.60
N GLY A 101 -8.58 -3.25 20.35
CA GLY A 101 -8.24 -1.82 20.31
C GLY A 101 -7.26 -1.45 19.20
N LEU A 102 -7.22 -2.25 18.12
CA LEU A 102 -6.33 -2.06 16.98
C LEU A 102 -7.09 -1.44 15.80
N SER A 103 -6.58 -0.34 15.28
CA SER A 103 -7.07 0.20 14.01
C SER A 103 -6.38 -0.51 12.82
N PRO A 104 -7.12 -0.85 11.75
CA PRO A 104 -6.54 -1.30 10.48
C PRO A 104 -5.58 -0.29 9.83
N LEU A 105 -5.80 1.01 10.06
CA LEU A 105 -5.10 2.09 9.34
C LEU A 105 -3.57 2.08 9.54
N PRO A 106 -3.01 1.99 10.76
CA PRO A 106 -1.57 1.86 10.96
C PRO A 106 -0.96 0.61 10.31
N LEU A 107 -1.71 -0.50 10.23
CA LEU A 107 -1.24 -1.74 9.62
C LEU A 107 -1.14 -1.57 8.10
N VAL A 108 -2.17 -1.00 7.48
CA VAL A 108 -2.19 -0.70 6.04
C VAL A 108 -1.09 0.30 5.65
N ILE A 109 -0.87 1.34 6.46
CA ILE A 109 0.27 2.27 6.26
C ILE A 109 1.61 1.51 6.30
N GLY A 110 1.77 0.62 7.29
CA GLY A 110 2.97 -0.22 7.42
C GLY A 110 3.19 -1.14 6.22
N MET A 111 2.12 -1.73 5.68
CA MET A 111 2.17 -2.56 4.48
C MET A 111 2.59 -1.75 3.25
N ILE A 112 1.94 -0.61 2.99
CA ILE A 112 2.16 0.16 1.76
C ILE A 112 3.49 0.92 1.77
N SER A 113 3.89 1.46 2.93
CA SER A 113 5.13 2.26 3.05
C SER A 113 6.40 1.52 2.64
N GLN A 114 6.41 0.19 2.76
CA GLN A 114 7.52 -0.69 2.38
C GLN A 114 7.12 -1.67 1.28
N PHE A 115 6.05 -1.37 0.55
CA PHE A 115 5.51 -2.19 -0.54
C PHE A 115 5.43 -3.69 -0.19
N PHE A 116 4.88 -3.97 0.99
CA PHE A 116 4.65 -5.30 1.57
C PHE A 116 5.91 -6.14 1.89
N LEU A 117 7.14 -5.64 1.72
CA LEU A 117 8.36 -6.42 1.95
C LEU A 117 8.48 -7.02 3.36
N ASN A 118 7.93 -6.37 4.39
CA ASN A 118 7.94 -6.90 5.76
C ASN A 118 6.79 -7.89 6.05
N TRP A 119 5.83 -7.99 5.14
CA TRP A 119 4.57 -8.70 5.35
C TRP A 119 4.44 -9.92 4.45
N LEU A 120 4.98 -9.85 3.23
CA LEU A 120 4.82 -10.87 2.20
C LEU A 120 6.18 -11.42 1.76
N ASN A 121 6.17 -12.66 1.30
CA ASN A 121 7.33 -13.22 0.60
C ASN A 121 7.53 -12.50 -0.74
N LEU A 122 8.75 -12.54 -1.28
CA LEU A 122 9.08 -11.82 -2.51
C LEU A 122 8.17 -12.22 -3.69
N ASP A 123 7.82 -13.51 -3.80
CA ASP A 123 6.90 -14.00 -4.84
C ASP A 123 5.51 -13.34 -4.74
N ASP A 124 4.98 -13.20 -3.52
CA ASP A 124 3.71 -12.52 -3.30
C ASP A 124 3.83 -11.01 -3.55
N VAL A 125 4.95 -10.37 -3.20
CA VAL A 125 5.21 -8.96 -3.54
C VAL A 125 5.23 -8.74 -5.05
N CYS A 126 5.87 -9.64 -5.80
CA CYS A 126 5.84 -9.64 -7.27
C CYS A 126 4.40 -9.77 -7.78
N ASN A 127 3.62 -10.70 -7.22
CA ASN A 127 2.23 -10.90 -7.61
C ASN A 127 1.35 -9.67 -7.30
N VAL A 128 1.56 -8.98 -6.17
CA VAL A 128 0.88 -7.71 -5.86
C VAL A 128 1.19 -6.66 -6.93
N LEU A 129 2.47 -6.50 -7.30
CA LEU A 129 2.86 -5.55 -8.35
C LEU A 129 2.20 -5.90 -9.70
N MET A 130 2.21 -7.18 -10.07
CA MET A 130 1.60 -7.64 -11.32
C MET A 130 0.09 -7.41 -11.31
N LEU A 131 -0.61 -7.85 -10.26
CA LEU A 131 -2.06 -7.67 -10.14
C LEU A 131 -2.45 -6.19 -10.22
N THR A 132 -1.73 -5.32 -9.52
CA THR A 132 -2.03 -3.89 -9.54
C THR A 132 -1.74 -3.21 -10.89
N ILE A 133 -0.75 -3.70 -11.64
CA ILE A 133 -0.44 -3.22 -12.99
C ILE A 133 -1.46 -3.70 -14.04
N PHE A 134 -1.87 -4.97 -13.96
CA PHE A 134 -2.73 -5.62 -14.98
C PHE A 134 -4.22 -5.46 -14.70
N LYS A 135 -4.64 -5.55 -13.44
CA LYS A 135 -6.05 -5.49 -13.06
C LYS A 135 -6.48 -4.09 -12.67
N GLY A 136 -5.61 -3.32 -12.03
CA GLY A 136 -5.89 -1.95 -11.62
C GLY A 136 -5.39 -1.65 -10.21
N VAL A 137 -5.24 -0.37 -9.91
CA VAL A 137 -4.69 0.09 -8.62
C VAL A 137 -5.59 -0.23 -7.43
N ASP A 138 -6.90 -0.37 -7.64
CA ASP A 138 -7.89 -0.79 -6.64
C ASP A 138 -7.56 -2.16 -6.04
N TRP A 139 -6.86 -3.03 -6.78
CA TRP A 139 -6.46 -4.34 -6.27
C TRP A 139 -5.57 -4.28 -5.04
N ILE A 140 -4.84 -3.19 -4.81
CA ILE A 140 -4.06 -3.03 -3.56
C ILE A 140 -4.96 -3.02 -2.31
N VAL A 141 -6.20 -2.53 -2.45
CA VAL A 141 -7.20 -2.54 -1.37
C VAL A 141 -7.55 -3.97 -1.02
N TYR A 142 -7.86 -4.79 -2.03
CA TYR A 142 -8.26 -6.19 -1.83
C TYR A 142 -7.13 -7.03 -1.24
N VAL A 143 -5.88 -6.79 -1.67
CA VAL A 143 -4.69 -7.41 -1.06
C VAL A 143 -4.62 -7.07 0.42
N CYS A 144 -4.70 -5.79 0.78
CA CYS A 144 -4.68 -5.36 2.17
C CYS A 144 -5.80 -6.00 3.01
N VAL A 145 -7.02 -6.09 2.47
CA VAL A 145 -8.14 -6.75 3.15
C VAL A 145 -7.82 -8.22 3.43
N CYS A 146 -7.33 -8.97 2.44
CA CYS A 146 -6.95 -10.37 2.62
C CYS A 146 -5.79 -10.54 3.62
N CYS A 147 -4.78 -9.66 3.57
CA CYS A 147 -3.68 -9.64 4.52
C CYS A 147 -4.18 -9.42 5.96
N LEU A 148 -5.09 -8.47 6.18
CA LEU A 148 -5.66 -8.20 7.50
C LEU A 148 -6.56 -9.32 8.01
N HIS A 149 -7.35 -9.92 7.13
CA HIS A 149 -8.16 -11.09 7.47
C HIS A 149 -7.29 -12.26 7.93
N HIS A 150 -6.24 -12.58 7.17
CA HIS A 150 -5.27 -13.62 7.55
C HIS A 150 -4.56 -13.29 8.86
N LEU A 151 -4.16 -12.03 9.03
CA LEU A 151 -3.54 -11.54 10.26
C LEU A 151 -4.44 -11.77 11.48
N ALA A 152 -5.73 -11.43 11.39
CA ALA A 152 -6.69 -11.67 12.47
C ALA A 152 -6.83 -13.16 12.78
N HIS A 153 -6.91 -14.02 11.76
CA HIS A 153 -6.99 -15.47 11.98
C HIS A 153 -5.74 -16.08 12.60
N LEU A 154 -4.55 -15.62 12.19
CA LEU A 154 -3.31 -16.02 12.84
C LEU A 154 -3.32 -15.61 14.31
N ALA A 155 -3.74 -14.37 14.60
CA ALA A 155 -3.85 -13.86 15.95
C ALA A 155 -4.75 -14.72 16.83
N ILE A 156 -5.96 -15.02 16.35
CA ILE A 156 -6.97 -15.82 17.06
C ILE A 156 -6.45 -17.24 17.33
N LYS A 157 -5.68 -17.83 16.40
CA LYS A 157 -5.11 -19.16 16.57
C LYS A 157 -3.93 -19.20 17.55
N GLU A 158 -3.13 -18.14 17.59
CA GLU A 158 -1.97 -18.04 18.48
C GLU A 158 -2.32 -17.55 19.89
N THR A 159 -3.46 -16.88 20.06
CA THR A 159 -3.97 -16.50 21.38
C THR A 159 -4.81 -17.62 21.97
N ASP A 160 -4.27 -18.29 22.99
CA ASP A 160 -5.04 -19.15 23.89
C ASP A 160 -6.17 -18.29 24.55
N PRO A 161 -7.37 -18.83 24.87
CA PRO A 161 -8.48 -18.06 25.45
C PRO A 161 -8.17 -17.34 26.77
N CYS A 162 -7.00 -17.60 27.35
CA CYS A 162 -6.52 -17.08 28.63
C CYS A 162 -5.38 -16.05 28.49
N CYS A 163 -4.97 -15.66 27.28
CA CYS A 163 -3.84 -14.75 27.08
C CYS A 163 -4.20 -13.29 27.34
N ASP A 164 -3.53 -12.72 28.35
CA ASP A 164 -3.68 -11.35 28.85
C ASP A 164 -3.36 -10.29 27.77
N LEU A 165 -4.21 -9.26 27.68
CA LEU A 165 -4.20 -8.16 26.70
C LEU A 165 -2.84 -7.41 26.61
N ARG A 166 -1.96 -7.60 27.60
CA ARG A 166 -0.60 -7.04 27.64
C ARG A 166 0.35 -7.67 26.62
N GLN A 167 0.12 -8.93 26.21
CA GLN A 167 0.94 -9.61 25.20
C GLN A 167 0.68 -9.11 23.77
N LEU A 168 -0.39 -8.33 23.54
CA LEU A 168 -0.71 -7.77 22.23
C LEU A 168 0.36 -6.75 21.74
N SER A 169 1.04 -6.09 22.67
CA SER A 169 2.16 -5.18 22.37
C SER A 169 3.46 -5.92 22.00
N GLN A 170 3.61 -7.18 22.42
CA GLN A 170 4.64 -8.12 21.97
C GLN A 170 4.20 -8.77 20.65
N TRP A 171 2.93 -9.15 20.51
CA TRP A 171 2.31 -9.63 19.28
C TRP A 171 2.54 -8.65 18.10
N LYS A 172 2.36 -7.35 18.32
CA LYS A 172 2.69 -6.28 17.34
C LYS A 172 4.17 -6.20 16.96
N ARG A 173 5.08 -6.58 17.86
CA ARG A 173 6.54 -6.60 17.62
C ARG A 173 7.02 -7.90 16.98
N ASN A 174 6.28 -8.98 17.19
CA ASN A 174 6.65 -10.34 16.77
C ASN A 174 6.05 -10.74 15.42
N PHE A 175 5.16 -9.93 14.83
CA PHE A 175 4.67 -10.15 13.46
C PHE A 175 5.81 -9.95 12.44
N GLN A 176 6.60 -11.02 12.28
CA GLN A 176 7.55 -11.21 11.19
C GLN A 176 6.83 -11.98 10.09
N ALA A 177 6.53 -11.29 8.98
CA ALA A 177 5.83 -11.81 7.81
C ALA A 177 4.46 -12.48 8.11
N LEU A 178 3.53 -12.43 7.15
CA LEU A 178 2.31 -13.20 7.20
C LEU A 178 2.66 -14.68 6.95
N LYS A 179 3.12 -15.38 8.00
CA LYS A 179 3.50 -16.79 7.90
C LYS A 179 2.34 -17.62 7.34
N GLY A 180 2.65 -18.41 6.31
CA GLY A 180 1.66 -19.27 5.65
C GLY A 180 0.58 -18.52 4.86
N PHE A 181 0.70 -17.21 4.68
CA PHE A 181 -0.16 -16.48 3.75
C PHE A 181 0.20 -16.86 2.31
N ASN A 182 -0.83 -16.99 1.48
CA ASN A 182 -0.69 -17.28 0.07
C ASN A 182 -1.66 -16.39 -0.71
N LEU A 183 -1.12 -15.41 -1.43
CA LEU A 183 -1.94 -14.46 -2.19
C LEU A 183 -2.80 -15.16 -3.24
N ASN A 184 -2.30 -16.23 -3.85
CA ASN A 184 -3.03 -16.95 -4.90
C ASN A 184 -4.31 -17.61 -4.37
N ALA A 185 -4.31 -18.04 -3.11
CA ALA A 185 -5.51 -18.59 -2.47
C ALA A 185 -6.61 -17.53 -2.28
N CYS A 186 -6.24 -16.25 -2.22
CA CYS A 186 -7.16 -15.14 -2.06
C CYS A 186 -7.71 -14.59 -3.39
N ILE A 187 -7.13 -14.92 -4.54
CA ILE A 187 -7.49 -14.30 -5.84
C ILE A 187 -8.98 -14.44 -6.16
N GLY A 188 -9.58 -15.61 -5.93
CA GLY A 188 -11.02 -15.81 -6.19
C GLY A 188 -11.89 -14.85 -5.39
N LYS A 189 -11.59 -14.71 -4.09
CA LYS A 189 -12.30 -13.77 -3.22
C LYS A 189 -12.04 -12.31 -3.58
N MET A 190 -10.82 -11.99 -4.03
CA MET A 190 -10.49 -10.65 -4.53
C MET A 190 -11.26 -10.29 -5.80
N GLN A 191 -11.54 -11.26 -6.68
CA GLN A 191 -12.38 -11.04 -7.86
C GLN A 191 -13.85 -10.78 -7.49
N GLU A 192 -14.38 -11.44 -6.47
CA GLU A 192 -15.71 -11.13 -5.94
C GLU A 192 -15.76 -9.69 -5.41
N MET A 193 -14.76 -9.28 -4.62
CA MET A 193 -14.66 -7.91 -4.11
C MET A 193 -14.48 -6.89 -5.23
N GLU A 194 -13.73 -7.21 -6.29
CA GLU A 194 -13.61 -6.40 -7.49
C GLU A 194 -14.99 -6.14 -8.12
N ASN A 195 -15.78 -7.19 -8.34
CA ASN A 195 -17.09 -7.05 -8.96
C ASN A 195 -18.06 -6.17 -8.14
N MET A 196 -17.95 -6.21 -6.81
CA MET A 196 -18.86 -5.47 -5.92
C MET A 196 -18.38 -4.04 -5.61
N TYR A 197 -17.09 -3.84 -5.35
CA TYR A 197 -16.58 -2.59 -4.78
C TYR A 197 -15.77 -1.73 -5.76
N ARG A 198 -15.36 -2.26 -6.92
CA ARG A 198 -14.50 -1.54 -7.87
C ARG A 198 -15.04 -0.16 -8.27
N PRO A 199 -16.34 0.04 -8.58
CA PRO A 199 -16.85 1.37 -8.92
C PRO A 199 -16.61 2.39 -7.80
N MET A 200 -16.86 1.99 -6.55
CA MET A 200 -16.64 2.82 -5.37
C MET A 200 -15.16 3.10 -5.12
N CYS A 201 -14.30 2.07 -5.19
CA CYS A 201 -12.86 2.20 -5.00
C CYS A 201 -12.26 3.18 -6.02
N LEU A 202 -12.54 2.97 -7.30
CA LEU A 202 -12.03 3.82 -8.36
C LEU A 202 -12.58 5.24 -8.29
N GLN A 203 -13.85 5.43 -7.93
CA GLN A 203 -14.41 6.78 -7.72
C GLN A 203 -13.69 7.52 -6.59
N ARG A 204 -13.52 6.88 -5.43
CA ARG A 204 -12.83 7.47 -4.27
C ARG A 204 -11.38 7.80 -4.58
N MET A 205 -10.67 6.88 -5.24
CA MET A 205 -9.30 7.12 -5.70
C MET A 205 -9.25 8.27 -6.71
N ALA A 206 -10.09 8.27 -7.74
CA ALA A 206 -10.12 9.31 -8.76
C ALA A 206 -10.38 10.72 -8.19
N LEU A 207 -11.25 10.88 -7.18
CA LEU A 207 -11.47 12.17 -6.51
C LEU A 207 -10.19 12.74 -5.91
N VAL A 208 -9.36 11.88 -5.34
CA VAL A 208 -8.09 12.26 -4.71
C VAL A 208 -7.06 12.62 -5.78
N HIS A 209 -6.98 11.82 -6.85
CA HIS A 209 -6.10 12.11 -7.99
C HIS A 209 -6.49 13.40 -8.74
N GLY A 210 -7.81 13.62 -8.97
CA GLY A 210 -8.34 14.80 -9.64
C GLY A 210 -8.11 16.09 -8.85
N SER A 211 -8.18 16.03 -7.51
CA SER A 211 -7.85 17.16 -6.62
C SER A 211 -6.36 17.55 -6.69
N HIS A 212 -5.46 16.62 -7.04
CA HIS A 212 -4.06 16.92 -7.33
C HIS A 212 -3.85 17.57 -8.71
N SER A 213 -4.64 17.20 -9.72
CA SER A 213 -4.53 17.78 -11.07
C SER A 213 -5.05 19.21 -11.18
N SER A 214 -6.03 19.61 -10.37
CA SER A 214 -6.60 20.97 -10.37
C SER A 214 -5.77 21.98 -9.56
N SER A 215 -5.01 21.53 -8.55
CA SER A 215 -4.13 22.40 -7.74
C SER A 215 -2.79 22.74 -8.40
N THR A 216 -2.37 21.98 -9.42
CA THR A 216 -1.16 22.25 -10.21
C THR A 216 -1.37 23.27 -11.34
N GLY A 217 -2.62 23.71 -11.59
CA GLY A 217 -2.98 24.67 -12.64
C GLY A 217 -2.99 26.16 -12.25
N SER A 218 -2.78 26.51 -10.98
CA SER A 218 -2.90 27.90 -10.49
C SER A 218 -1.59 28.48 -9.95
N LYS A 219 -0.52 28.43 -10.74
CA LYS A 219 0.67 29.30 -10.58
C LYS A 219 1.23 29.72 -11.93
N ASN A 220 0.44 30.48 -12.69
CA ASN A 220 0.94 31.42 -13.70
C ASN A 220 -0.18 32.39 -14.08
N ARG A 221 -0.39 33.40 -13.23
CA ARG A 221 -1.05 34.66 -13.59
C ARG A 221 -0.86 35.66 -12.45
N ARG A 222 0.28 36.34 -12.48
CA ARG A 222 0.47 37.79 -12.35
C ARG A 222 1.94 38.09 -12.10
#